data_AF-A0A2V8P6Z1-F1
#
_entry.id   AF-A0A2V8P6Z1-F1
#
_cell.length_a   1.000
_cell.length_b   1.000
_cell.length_c   1.000
_cell.angle_alpha   90.00
_cell.angle_beta   90.00
_cell.angle_gamma   90.00
#
_symmetry.space_group_name_H-M   'P 1'
#
loop_
_entity.id
_entity.type
_entity.pdbx_description
1 polymer ?
#
loop_
_entity_poly.entity_id
_entity_poly.type
_entity_poly.pdbx_seq_one_letter_code
_entity_poly.pdbx_strand_id
1 'polypeptide(L)'
;MPYSHNGDFEQLVEQITDVIYARLNGHSIDQAAMCGCTSECFHRCPERMHRVVDAGAVRIGLVLGQTASARDWASLIDHTLLKPDATESEINRLCEEAAQYHFASVCVNPTWVRVSACHLQGSGVPVCTVIGFPLGATLSDVKAYEARRAI
;
A
#
# COMPACT_ATOMS: atom_id res chain seq x y z
N MET A 1 -0.79 -30.90 50.96
CA MET A 1 -0.75 -30.90 49.48
C MET A 1 -1.02 -29.46 49.03
N PRO A 2 0.01 -28.73 48.61
CA PRO A 2 -0.04 -27.28 48.39
C PRO A 2 -0.52 -26.96 46.98
N TYR A 3 -1.42 -25.99 46.84
CA TYR A 3 -1.70 -25.34 45.56
C TYR A 3 -1.10 -23.94 45.60
N SER A 4 0.12 -23.83 45.08
CA SER A 4 0.81 -22.57 44.82
C SER A 4 0.32 -22.00 43.49
N HIS A 5 -0.72 -21.16 43.50
CA HIS A 5 -1.26 -20.53 42.28
C HIS A 5 -1.16 -18.98 42.27
N ASN A 6 -0.55 -18.37 43.31
CA ASN A 6 -0.42 -16.91 43.40
C ASN A 6 0.77 -16.32 42.61
N GLY A 7 1.78 -17.14 42.25
CA GLY A 7 2.97 -16.65 41.55
C GLY A 7 2.70 -16.25 40.09
N ASP A 8 1.79 -16.97 39.41
CA ASP A 8 1.44 -16.69 38.02
C ASP A 8 0.66 -15.37 37.88
N PHE A 9 -0.21 -15.04 38.84
CA PHE A 9 -0.97 -13.79 38.79
C PHE A 9 -0.11 -12.57 39.09
N GLU A 10 0.79 -12.66 40.07
CA GLU A 10 1.71 -11.55 40.36
C GLU A 10 2.68 -11.31 39.19
N GLN A 11 3.22 -12.37 38.57
CA GLN A 11 4.04 -12.23 37.37
C GLN A 11 3.27 -11.65 36.19
N LEU A 12 2.02 -12.05 35.99
CA LEU A 12 1.20 -11.52 34.89
C LEU A 12 0.89 -10.04 35.12
N VAL A 13 0.61 -9.63 36.36
CA VAL A 13 0.35 -8.24 36.73
C VAL A 13 1.59 -7.38 36.53
N GLU A 14 2.78 -7.88 36.91
CA GLU A 14 4.05 -7.19 36.69
C GLU A 14 4.35 -7.01 35.20
N GLN A 15 4.20 -8.07 34.40
CA GLN A 15 4.39 -8.02 32.95
C GLN A 15 3.42 -7.06 32.25
N ILE A 16 2.15 -7.03 32.65
CA ILE A 16 1.16 -6.12 32.08
C ILE A 16 1.49 -4.66 32.48
N THR A 17 1.92 -4.45 33.72
CA THR A 17 2.26 -3.12 34.24
C THR A 17 3.45 -2.51 33.50
N ASP A 18 4.51 -3.30 33.26
CA ASP A 18 5.69 -2.85 32.52
C ASP A 18 5.37 -2.49 31.06
N VAL A 19 4.51 -3.29 30.41
CA VAL A 19 4.08 -3.03 29.02
C VAL A 19 3.25 -1.75 28.93
N ILE A 20 2.39 -1.48 29.92
CA ILE A 20 1.59 -0.25 29.99
C ILE A 20 2.50 0.96 30.25
N TYR A 21 3.45 0.84 31.18
CA TYR A 21 4.37 1.92 31.52
C TYR A 21 5.26 2.33 30.33
N ALA A 22 5.78 1.35 29.59
CA ALA A 22 6.57 1.63 28.39
C ALA A 22 5.75 2.31 27.29
N ARG A 23 4.47 1.95 27.12
CA ARG A 23 3.57 2.61 26.15
C ARG A 23 3.21 4.04 26.55
N LEU A 24 3.02 4.31 27.85
CA LEU A 24 2.67 5.64 28.35
C LEU A 24 3.86 6.61 28.33
N ASN A 25 5.10 6.11 28.51
CA ASN A 25 6.30 6.94 28.52
C ASN A 25 6.95 7.14 27.13
N GLY A 26 6.29 6.73 26.05
CA GLY A 26 6.78 6.94 24.68
C GLY A 26 8.09 6.21 24.32
N HIS A 27 8.56 5.31 25.19
CA HIS A 27 9.70 4.45 24.91
C HIS A 27 9.23 3.24 24.12
N SER A 28 9.57 3.22 22.84
CA SER A 28 9.48 2.02 22.02
C SER A 28 10.31 0.92 22.69
N ILE A 29 9.63 -0.07 23.28
CA ILE A 29 10.29 -1.30 23.74
C ILE A 29 11.04 -1.85 22.52
N ASP A 30 12.35 -2.04 22.68
CA ASP A 30 13.23 -2.67 21.68
C ASP A 30 12.83 -4.13 21.48
N GLN A 31 11.76 -4.30 20.72
CA GLN A 31 11.21 -5.57 20.28
C GLN A 31 12.06 -6.21 19.17
N ALA A 32 13.28 -5.70 18.94
CA ALA A 32 14.30 -6.35 18.13
C ALA A 32 14.85 -7.61 18.82
N ALA A 33 14.96 -7.62 20.16
CA ALA A 33 15.54 -8.74 20.90
C ALA A 33 14.61 -9.97 21.06
N MET A 34 13.30 -9.80 20.84
CA MET A 34 12.31 -10.89 20.85
C MET A 34 11.84 -11.28 19.45
N CYS A 35 12.41 -10.68 18.40
CA CYS A 35 12.04 -10.95 17.02
C CYS A 35 12.79 -12.17 16.50
N GLY A 36 12.26 -13.36 16.74
CA GLY A 36 12.54 -14.50 15.87
C GLY A 36 12.01 -14.14 14.48
N CYS A 37 12.90 -13.81 13.55
CA CYS A 37 12.52 -13.41 12.19
C CYS A 37 11.82 -14.56 11.45
N THR A 38 10.52 -14.67 11.65
CA THR A 38 9.58 -15.37 10.78
C THR A 38 8.65 -14.32 10.19
N SER A 39 9.03 -13.83 9.00
CA SER A 39 8.18 -13.20 7.97
C SER A 39 7.24 -12.01 8.30
N GLU A 40 7.13 -11.50 9.52
CA GLU A 40 6.00 -10.61 9.87
C GLU A 40 6.39 -9.37 10.68
N CYS A 41 6.95 -8.34 10.02
CA CYS A 41 7.11 -7.03 10.65
C CYS A 41 6.99 -5.88 9.65
N PHE A 42 5.77 -5.63 9.16
CA PHE A 42 5.41 -4.44 8.39
C PHE A 42 5.32 -3.20 9.31
N HIS A 43 4.68 -3.34 10.47
CA HIS A 43 4.39 -2.19 11.35
C HIS A 43 5.53 -1.81 12.30
N ARG A 44 6.48 -2.73 12.55
CA ARG A 44 7.51 -2.52 13.58
C ARG A 44 8.80 -1.88 13.03
N CYS A 45 9.00 -1.88 11.70
CA CYS A 45 10.19 -1.33 11.05
C CYS A 45 9.90 -0.91 9.58
N PRO A 46 9.29 0.26 9.34
CA PRO A 46 9.04 0.75 7.97
C PRO A 46 10.32 0.86 7.11
N GLU A 47 11.44 1.27 7.72
CA GLU A 47 12.76 1.31 7.06
C GLU A 47 13.26 -0.05 6.55
N ARG A 48 12.84 -1.14 7.21
CA ARG A 48 13.24 -2.49 6.81
C ARG A 48 12.38 -3.01 5.67
N MET A 49 11.15 -2.52 5.52
CA MET A 49 10.31 -2.80 4.36
C MET A 49 10.81 -2.11 3.11
N HIS A 50 11.18 -0.83 3.19
CA HIS A 50 11.82 -0.14 2.08
C HIS A 50 13.04 -0.90 1.58
N ARG A 51 13.89 -1.41 2.48
CA ARG A 51 15.02 -2.28 2.11
C ARG A 51 14.62 -3.58 1.42
N VAL A 52 13.48 -4.18 1.76
CA VAL A 52 12.99 -5.43 1.13
C VAL A 52 12.44 -5.14 -0.27
N VAL A 53 11.76 -4.00 -0.45
CA VAL A 53 11.33 -3.50 -1.76
C VAL A 53 12.53 -3.13 -2.62
N ASP A 54 13.49 -2.38 -2.07
CA ASP A 54 14.73 -1.96 -2.74
C ASP A 54 15.63 -3.16 -3.09
N ALA A 55 15.60 -4.21 -2.26
CA ALA A 55 16.27 -5.48 -2.55
C ALA A 55 15.54 -6.33 -3.63
N GLY A 56 14.42 -5.86 -4.16
CA GLY A 56 13.73 -6.46 -5.30
C GLY A 56 12.69 -7.52 -4.96
N ALA A 57 12.10 -7.50 -3.76
CA ALA A 57 11.01 -8.41 -3.43
C ALA A 57 9.78 -8.18 -4.33
N VAL A 58 9.38 -9.22 -5.07
CA VAL A 58 8.28 -9.16 -6.07
C VAL A 58 6.90 -9.41 -5.45
N ARG A 59 6.83 -10.04 -4.27
CA ARG A 59 5.58 -10.37 -3.58
C ARG A 59 5.68 -10.07 -2.10
N ILE A 60 4.80 -9.19 -1.63
CA ILE A 60 4.63 -8.86 -0.22
C ILE A 60 3.26 -9.38 0.20
N GLY A 61 3.26 -10.41 1.05
CA GLY A 61 2.04 -10.93 1.63
C GLY A 61 1.65 -10.12 2.86
N LEU A 62 0.36 -9.79 3.00
CA LEU A 62 -0.18 -9.24 4.24
C LEU A 62 -0.66 -10.34 5.18
N VAL A 63 -0.43 -10.13 6.47
CA VAL A 63 -1.18 -10.81 7.53
C VAL A 63 -2.15 -9.81 8.11
N LEU A 64 -3.44 -10.14 8.08
CA LEU A 64 -4.50 -9.36 8.71
C LEU A 64 -4.18 -9.21 10.21
N GLY A 65 -3.99 -7.97 10.66
CA GLY A 65 -3.60 -7.65 12.04
C GLY A 65 -2.39 -6.72 12.16
N GLN A 66 -1.70 -6.39 11.06
CA GLN A 66 -0.63 -5.40 11.03
C GLN A 66 -1.16 -4.04 10.55
N THR A 67 -1.06 -3.03 11.39
CA THR A 67 -1.74 -1.72 11.27
C THR A 67 -1.07 -0.75 10.30
N ALA A 68 -0.94 -1.03 9.00
CA ALA A 68 -0.69 0.13 8.13
C ALA A 68 -1.89 1.08 8.17
N SER A 69 -1.61 2.37 8.17
CA SER A 69 -2.67 3.36 8.04
C SER A 69 -3.29 3.25 6.65
N ALA A 70 -4.55 3.64 6.50
CA ALA A 70 -5.22 3.65 5.20
C ALA A 70 -4.43 4.45 4.13
N ARG A 71 -3.67 5.46 4.57
CA ARG A 71 -2.81 6.29 3.71
C ARG A 71 -1.58 5.53 3.21
N ASP A 72 -0.97 4.70 4.05
CA ASP A 72 0.18 3.88 3.65
C ASP A 72 -0.23 2.92 2.52
N TRP A 73 -1.45 2.37 2.60
CA TRP A 73 -2.00 1.51 1.55
C TRP A 73 -2.37 2.26 0.28
N ALA A 74 -2.92 3.47 0.39
CA ALA A 74 -3.33 4.27 -0.77
C ALA A 74 -2.16 4.46 -1.75
N SER A 75 -0.95 4.73 -1.23
CA SER A 75 0.26 4.92 -2.03
C SER A 75 0.72 3.69 -2.83
N LEU A 76 0.07 2.53 -2.66
CA LEU A 76 0.35 1.28 -3.36
C LEU A 76 -0.76 0.87 -4.34
N ILE A 77 -1.82 1.68 -4.47
CA ILE A 77 -3.01 1.35 -5.26
C ILE A 77 -3.04 2.19 -6.53
N ASP A 78 -3.18 1.54 -7.68
CA ASP A 78 -3.55 2.17 -8.95
C ASP A 78 -5.08 2.23 -9.06
N HIS A 79 -5.66 3.43 -8.93
CA HIS A 79 -7.10 3.62 -9.02
C HIS A 79 -7.54 3.48 -10.47
N THR A 80 -8.27 2.40 -10.78
CA THR A 80 -8.41 1.89 -12.15
C THR A 80 -9.84 1.99 -12.67
N LEU A 81 -10.02 2.57 -13.86
CA LEU A 81 -11.28 2.51 -14.63
C LEU A 81 -10.99 2.23 -16.11
N LEU A 82 -11.16 0.95 -16.49
CA LEU A 82 -10.94 0.45 -17.86
C LEU A 82 -12.23 0.00 -18.56
N LYS A 83 -13.40 0.36 -18.00
CA LYS A 83 -14.69 0.07 -18.63
C LYS A 83 -14.76 0.76 -20.00
N PRO A 84 -15.17 0.05 -21.07
CA PRO A 84 -15.21 0.62 -22.42
C PRO A 84 -16.27 1.72 -22.57
N ASP A 85 -17.30 1.69 -21.73
CA ASP A 85 -18.40 2.64 -21.65
C ASP A 85 -18.19 3.72 -20.57
N ALA A 86 -16.98 3.82 -20.00
CA ALA A 86 -16.65 4.85 -19.02
C ALA A 86 -16.88 6.25 -19.60
N THR A 87 -17.57 7.08 -18.83
CA THR A 87 -17.89 8.47 -19.18
C THR A 87 -16.84 9.43 -18.64
N GLU A 88 -16.76 10.63 -19.23
CA GLU A 88 -15.84 11.68 -18.76
C GLU A 88 -16.11 12.08 -17.30
N SER A 89 -17.37 12.12 -16.87
CA SER A 89 -17.72 12.42 -15.47
C SER A 89 -17.23 11.35 -14.50
N GLU A 90 -17.27 10.08 -14.88
CA GLU A 90 -16.70 8.99 -14.08
C GLU A 90 -15.17 9.07 -14.02
N ILE A 91 -14.51 9.46 -15.12
CA ILE A 91 -13.05 9.67 -15.16
C ILE A 91 -12.64 10.86 -14.28
N ASN A 92 -13.39 11.95 -14.31
CA ASN A 92 -13.11 13.10 -13.44
C ASN A 92 -13.26 12.72 -11.97
N ARG A 93 -14.34 12.01 -11.61
CA ARG A 93 -14.54 11.49 -10.26
C ARG A 93 -13.39 10.57 -9.83
N LEU A 94 -12.94 9.67 -10.71
CA LEU A 94 -11.79 8.81 -10.46
C LEU A 94 -10.53 9.63 -10.13
N CYS A 95 -10.28 10.70 -10.87
CA CYS A 95 -9.15 11.60 -10.64
C CYS A 95 -9.28 12.37 -9.31
N GLU A 96 -10.49 12.86 -8.99
CA GLU A 96 -10.77 13.55 -7.72
C GLU A 96 -10.51 12.63 -6.51
N GLU A 97 -11.04 11.40 -6.55
CA GLU A 97 -10.82 10.41 -5.50
C GLU A 97 -9.32 10.09 -5.37
N ALA A 98 -8.61 9.93 -6.48
CA ALA A 98 -7.18 9.65 -6.45
C ALA A 98 -6.35 10.78 -5.85
N ALA A 99 -6.66 12.04 -6.20
CA ALA A 99 -6.03 13.20 -5.60
C ALA A 99 -6.37 13.33 -4.10
N GLN A 100 -7.61 13.02 -3.71
CA GLN A 100 -8.06 13.10 -2.31
C GLN A 100 -7.33 12.09 -1.41
N TYR A 101 -7.16 10.86 -1.88
CA TYR A 101 -6.55 9.77 -1.09
C TYR A 101 -5.05 9.62 -1.32
N HIS A 102 -4.47 10.37 -2.26
CA HIS A 102 -3.08 10.24 -2.70
C HIS A 102 -2.74 8.80 -3.10
N PHE A 103 -3.53 8.26 -4.04
CA PHE A 103 -3.25 6.96 -4.63
C PHE A 103 -1.93 6.94 -5.42
N ALA A 104 -1.39 5.75 -5.68
CA ALA A 104 -0.13 5.57 -6.39
C ALA A 104 -0.21 6.13 -7.82
N SER A 105 -1.30 5.85 -8.52
CA SER A 105 -1.60 6.39 -9.84
C SER A 105 -3.09 6.24 -10.20
N VAL A 106 -3.50 6.86 -11.31
CA VAL A 106 -4.78 6.61 -11.97
C VAL A 106 -4.55 5.80 -13.23
N CYS A 107 -5.20 4.63 -13.35
CA CYS A 107 -5.10 3.75 -14.51
C CYS A 107 -6.36 3.83 -15.38
N VAL A 108 -6.20 4.34 -16.61
CA VAL A 108 -7.31 4.56 -17.55
C VAL A 108 -6.99 4.03 -18.95
N ASN A 109 -8.02 3.93 -19.80
CA ASN A 109 -7.82 3.62 -21.21
C ASN A 109 -7.06 4.79 -21.92
N PRO A 110 -6.26 4.51 -22.97
CA PRO A 110 -5.42 5.51 -23.64
C PRO A 110 -6.15 6.79 -24.07
N THR A 111 -7.42 6.69 -24.45
CA THR A 111 -8.27 7.82 -24.85
C THR A 111 -8.41 8.88 -23.75
N TRP A 112 -8.36 8.47 -22.49
CA TRP A 112 -8.58 9.33 -21.33
C TRP A 112 -7.31 9.95 -20.75
N VAL A 113 -6.12 9.49 -21.17
CA VAL A 113 -4.83 9.90 -20.59
C VAL A 113 -4.67 11.41 -20.56
N ARG A 114 -4.99 12.10 -21.67
CA ARG A 114 -4.89 13.56 -21.76
C ARG A 114 -5.81 14.26 -20.76
N VAL A 115 -7.05 13.80 -20.64
CA VAL A 115 -8.05 14.42 -19.75
C VAL A 115 -7.62 14.21 -18.29
N SER A 116 -7.27 12.98 -17.93
CA SER A 116 -6.79 12.64 -16.58
C SER A 116 -5.52 13.40 -16.21
N ALA A 117 -4.55 13.54 -17.13
CA ALA A 117 -3.31 14.25 -16.87
C ALA A 117 -3.54 15.75 -16.62
N CYS A 118 -4.43 16.38 -17.38
CA CYS A 118 -4.85 17.75 -17.13
C CYS A 118 -5.56 17.89 -15.78
N HIS A 119 -6.45 16.95 -15.45
CA HIS A 119 -7.23 17.00 -14.21
C HIS A 119 -6.37 16.77 -12.95
N LEU A 120 -5.34 15.92 -13.04
CA LEU A 120 -4.43 15.60 -11.94
C LEU A 120 -3.23 16.56 -11.85
N GLN A 121 -3.16 17.59 -12.68
CA GLN A 121 -2.04 18.51 -12.68
C GLN A 121 -1.88 19.19 -11.31
N GLY A 122 -0.70 19.03 -10.71
CA GLY A 122 -0.39 19.57 -9.37
C GLY A 122 -0.85 18.71 -8.19
N SER A 123 -1.57 17.61 -8.41
CA SER A 123 -2.00 16.68 -7.35
C SER A 123 -0.88 15.77 -6.82
N GLY A 124 0.19 15.59 -7.59
CA GLY A 124 1.26 14.62 -7.31
C GLY A 124 0.91 13.17 -7.68
N VAL A 125 -0.31 12.91 -8.17
CA VAL A 125 -0.73 11.57 -8.62
C VAL A 125 -0.50 11.42 -10.13
N PRO A 126 0.35 10.47 -10.57
CA PRO A 126 0.60 10.22 -11.98
C PRO A 126 -0.59 9.48 -12.64
N VAL A 127 -0.66 9.60 -13.97
CA VAL A 127 -1.57 8.79 -14.80
C VAL A 127 -0.79 7.65 -15.42
N CYS A 128 -1.32 6.44 -15.34
CA CYS A 128 -0.87 5.30 -16.10
C CYS A 128 -1.98 4.80 -17.05
N THR A 129 -1.59 4.04 -18.06
CA THR A 129 -2.49 3.52 -19.09
C THR A 129 -2.06 2.14 -19.53
N VAL A 130 -2.99 1.42 -20.13
CA VAL A 130 -2.76 0.10 -20.71
C VAL A 130 -2.46 0.19 -22.21
N ILE A 131 -1.70 -0.78 -22.74
CA ILE A 131 -1.30 -0.86 -24.16
C ILE A 131 -1.63 -2.25 -24.70
N GLY A 132 -2.32 -2.32 -25.85
CA GLY A 132 -2.78 -3.57 -26.45
C GLY A 132 -3.79 -4.34 -25.59
N PHE A 133 -4.42 -3.68 -24.62
CA PHE A 133 -5.37 -4.28 -23.69
C PHE A 133 -6.78 -4.39 -24.32
N PRO A 134 -7.60 -5.38 -23.96
CA PRO A 134 -7.36 -6.45 -22.99
C PRO A 134 -6.65 -7.69 -23.55
N LEU A 135 -6.76 -7.95 -24.85
CA LEU A 135 -6.37 -9.25 -25.41
C LEU A 135 -4.86 -9.41 -25.61
N GLY A 136 -4.12 -8.32 -25.82
CA GLY A 136 -2.68 -8.36 -26.06
C GLY A 136 -2.25 -9.04 -27.37
N ALA A 137 -3.20 -9.43 -28.23
CA ALA A 137 -2.94 -10.20 -29.46
C ALA A 137 -2.69 -9.33 -30.70
N THR A 138 -2.23 -8.09 -30.50
CA THR A 138 -1.81 -7.18 -31.59
C THR A 138 -0.30 -7.31 -31.85
N LEU A 139 0.12 -6.88 -33.05
CA LEU A 139 1.53 -6.85 -33.45
C LEU A 139 2.33 -5.89 -32.55
N SER A 140 3.64 -6.17 -32.41
CA SER A 140 4.54 -5.40 -31.53
C SER A 140 4.73 -3.96 -31.98
N ASP A 141 4.71 -3.69 -33.28
CA ASP A 141 4.79 -2.36 -33.86
C ASP A 141 3.56 -1.50 -33.53
N VAL A 142 2.36 -2.10 -33.53
CA VAL A 142 1.11 -1.46 -33.12
C VAL A 142 1.16 -1.07 -31.64
N LYS A 143 1.61 -1.99 -30.76
CA LYS A 143 1.79 -1.69 -29.33
C LYS A 143 2.80 -0.57 -29.10
N ALA A 144 3.91 -0.58 -29.83
CA ALA A 144 4.91 0.48 -29.75
C ALA A 144 4.36 1.83 -30.22
N TYR A 145 3.50 1.84 -31.24
CA TYR A 145 2.82 3.05 -31.71
C TYR A 145 1.83 3.59 -30.68
N GLU A 146 1.00 2.72 -30.09
CA GLU A 146 0.05 3.09 -29.04
C GLU A 146 0.77 3.67 -27.82
N ALA A 147 1.87 3.04 -27.38
CA ALA A 147 2.68 3.53 -26.27
C ALA A 147 3.25 4.93 -26.54
N ARG A 148 3.80 5.17 -27.75
CA ARG A 148 4.28 6.50 -28.15
C ARG A 148 3.17 7.54 -28.23
N ARG A 149 1.93 7.12 -28.49
CA ARG A 149 0.79 8.02 -28.62
C ARG A 149 0.22 8.46 -27.28
N ALA A 150 0.42 7.66 -26.25
CA ALA A 150 -0.08 7.88 -24.90
C ALA A 150 0.85 8.71 -24.01
N ILE A 151 2.13 8.86 -24.40
CA ILE A 151 3.12 9.69 -23.70
C ILE A 151 3.15 11.10 -24.31
#